data_AF-A0A1W2F3E9-F1
#
_entry.id   AF-A0A1W2F3E9-F1
#
_cell.length_a   1.000
_cell.length_b   1.000
_cell.length_c   1.000
_cell.angle_alpha   90.00
_cell.angle_beta   90.00
_cell.angle_gamma   90.00
#
_symmetry.space_group_name_H-M   'P 1'
#
loop_
_entity.id
_entity.type
_entity.pdbx_description
1 polymer ?
#
loop_
_entity_poly.entity_id
_entity_poly.type
_entity_poly.pdbx_seq_one_letter_code
_entity_poly.pdbx_strand_id
1 'polypeptide(L)' 'MKVFGYQKDSEILIELQEVTFQSDIKELDKIIKFLLNVKEQHSKVTVKEELCHSHFRDWDIEWQANSTDIIVVTTSNDE' A
#
# COMPACT_ATOMS: atom_id res chain seq x y z
N MET A 1 10.92 0.14 8.29
CA MET A 1 9.54 0.25 7.74
C MET A 1 8.63 0.70 8.87
N LYS A 2 7.76 1.67 8.61
CA LYS A 2 6.67 2.05 9.51
C LYS A 2 5.35 1.58 8.90
N VAL A 3 4.40 1.23 9.73
CA VAL A 3 3.04 0.88 9.29
C VAL A 3 2.07 1.81 9.97
N PHE A 4 1.07 2.27 9.22
CA PHE A 4 0.09 3.20 9.72
C PHE A 4 -1.31 2.70 9.40
N GLY A 5 -2.28 3.08 10.23
CA GLY A 5 -3.69 2.76 10.03
C GLY A 5 -4.60 3.92 10.40
N TYR A 6 -5.79 3.92 9.81
CA TYR A 6 -6.90 4.83 10.04
C TYR A 6 -8.20 4.15 9.60
N GLN A 7 -9.35 4.54 10.17
CA GLN A 7 -10.61 3.87 9.85
C GLN A 7 -11.14 4.29 8.47
N LYS A 8 -10.97 5.57 8.10
CA LYS A 8 -11.39 6.15 6.82
C LYS A 8 -10.46 7.27 6.36
N ASP A 9 -10.52 7.57 5.07
CA ASP A 9 -9.82 8.70 4.47
C ASP A 9 -10.04 9.98 5.28
N SER A 10 -8.98 10.77 5.46
CA SER A 10 -8.95 12.02 6.24
C SER A 10 -9.10 11.90 7.77
N GLU A 11 -9.07 10.69 8.33
CA GLU A 11 -8.99 10.51 9.79
C GLU A 11 -7.55 10.55 10.33
N ILE A 12 -7.41 10.50 11.66
CA ILE A 12 -6.12 10.52 12.33
C ILE A 12 -5.33 9.25 11.96
N LEU A 13 -4.19 9.46 11.32
CA LEU A 13 -3.20 8.44 11.02
C LEU A 13 -2.48 8.02 12.31
N ILE A 14 -2.53 6.74 12.66
CA ILE A 14 -1.86 6.18 13.85
C ILE A 14 -0.73 5.25 13.40
N GLU A 15 0.46 5.39 13.98
CA GLU A 15 1.58 4.45 13.78
C GLU A 15 1.29 3.13 14.52
N LEU A 16 1.32 2.01 13.80
CA LEU A 16 1.02 0.67 14.29
C LEU A 16 2.31 -0.09 14.55
N GLN A 17 2.31 -0.92 15.59
CA GLN A 17 3.42 -1.85 15.88
C GLN A 17 3.15 -3.27 15.35
N GLU A 18 1.90 -3.61 15.06
CA GLU A 18 1.47 -4.92 14.54
C GLU A 18 0.27 -4.74 13.60
N VAL A 19 0.18 -5.57 12.55
CA VAL A 19 -0.93 -5.61 11.60
C VAL A 19 -1.30 -7.05 11.29
N THR A 20 -2.60 -7.35 11.31
CA THR A 20 -3.15 -8.64 10.86
C THR A 20 -3.90 -8.46 9.54
N PHE A 21 -3.61 -9.29 8.55
CA PHE A 21 -4.38 -9.41 7.32
C PHE A 21 -5.36 -10.57 7.47
N GLN A 22 -6.65 -10.27 7.58
CA GLN A 22 -7.70 -11.28 7.48
C GLN A 22 -8.15 -11.37 6.02
N SER A 23 -7.71 -12.40 5.32
CA SER A 23 -8.00 -12.59 3.90
C SER A 23 -8.16 -14.07 3.53
N ASP A 24 -8.77 -14.34 2.38
CA ASP A 24 -8.66 -15.64 1.72
C ASP A 24 -7.39 -15.75 0.84
N ILE A 25 -7.19 -16.92 0.22
CA ILE A 25 -6.02 -17.18 -0.64
C ILE A 25 -6.03 -16.32 -1.91
N LYS A 26 -7.19 -16.04 -2.50
CA LYS A 26 -7.30 -15.23 -3.72
C LYS A 26 -6.99 -13.76 -3.44
N GLU A 27 -7.50 -13.26 -2.31
CA GLU A 27 -7.21 -11.92 -1.81
C GLU A 27 -5.72 -11.78 -1.49
N LEU A 28 -5.12 -12.77 -0.81
CA LEU A 28 -3.69 -12.78 -0.54
C LEU A 28 -2.86 -12.77 -1.84
N ASP A 29 -3.25 -13.56 -2.84
CA ASP A 29 -2.60 -13.55 -4.15
C ASP A 29 -2.71 -12.18 -4.85
N LYS A 30 -3.86 -11.51 -4.75
CA LYS A 30 -4.04 -10.14 -5.28
C LYS A 30 -3.11 -9.16 -4.57
N ILE A 31 -3.02 -9.22 -3.24
CA ILE A 31 -2.13 -8.37 -2.44
C ILE A 31 -0.68 -8.59 -2.88
N ILE A 32 -0.23 -9.84 -3.01
CA ILE A 32 1.14 -10.15 -3.45
C ILE A 32 1.42 -9.58 -4.85
N LYS A 33 0.49 -9.76 -5.81
CA LYS A 33 0.64 -9.22 -7.17
C LYS A 33 0.71 -7.70 -7.18
N PHE A 34 -0.12 -7.04 -6.38
CA PHE A 34 -0.08 -5.59 -6.20
C PHE A 34 1.28 -5.14 -5.65
N LEU A 35 1.77 -5.76 -4.57
CA LEU A 35 3.07 -5.41 -3.97
C LEU A 35 4.24 -5.60 -4.96
N LEU A 36 4.20 -6.66 -5.77
CA LEU A 36 5.19 -6.87 -6.83
C LEU A 36 5.13 -5.79 -7.91
N ASN A 37 3.93 -5.41 -8.36
CA ASN A 37 3.76 -4.32 -9.33
C ASN A 37 4.25 -2.99 -8.74
N VAL A 38 3.89 -2.67 -7.50
CA VAL A 38 4.33 -1.44 -6.83
C VAL A 38 5.85 -1.39 -6.73
N LYS A 39 6.49 -2.48 -6.29
CA LYS A 39 7.95 -2.59 -6.26
C LYS A 39 8.56 -2.30 -7.64
N GLU A 40 8.00 -2.88 -8.70
CA GLU A 40 8.48 -2.66 -10.06
C GLU A 40 8.33 -1.18 -10.48
N GLN A 41 7.16 -0.59 -10.30
CA GLN A 41 6.90 0.80 -10.72
C GLN A 41 7.71 1.81 -9.91
N HIS A 42 7.73 1.68 -8.58
CA HIS A 42 8.47 2.59 -7.72
C HIS A 42 9.98 2.49 -7.96
N SER A 43 10.51 1.31 -8.32
CA SER A 43 11.94 1.16 -8.65
C SER A 43 12.37 1.89 -9.93
N LYS A 44 11.42 2.25 -10.81
CA LYS A 44 11.68 3.02 -12.04
C LYS A 44 11.74 4.53 -11.78
N VAL A 45 11.30 5.00 -10.62
CA VAL A 45 11.34 6.42 -10.27
C VAL A 45 12.76 6.77 -9.84
N THR A 46 13.44 7.57 -10.66
CA THR A 46 14.86 7.93 -10.47
C THR A 46 15.05 9.23 -9.67
N VAL A 47 13.95 9.92 -9.35
CA VAL A 47 13.98 11.18 -8.60
C VAL A 47 14.11 10.88 -7.11
N LYS A 48 15.30 11.17 -6.55
CA LYS A 48 15.67 10.86 -5.16
C LYS A 48 14.91 11.63 -4.07
N GLU A 49 14.02 12.53 -4.44
CA GLU A 49 13.28 13.38 -3.49
C GLU A 49 11.76 13.12 -3.52
N GLU A 50 11.27 12.22 -4.37
CA GLU A 50 9.83 11.96 -4.50
C GLU A 50 9.38 10.76 -3.66
N LEU A 51 8.40 11.02 -2.79
CA LEU A 51 7.56 10.00 -2.17
C LEU A 51 6.69 9.33 -3.23
N CYS A 52 7.00 8.07 -3.55
CA CYS A 52 6.14 7.27 -4.43
C CYS A 52 5.07 6.61 -3.58
N HIS A 53 3.80 6.80 -3.92
CA HIS A 53 2.70 6.10 -3.27
C HIS A 53 1.80 5.44 -4.32
N SER A 54 1.22 4.31 -3.95
CA SER A 54 0.25 3.60 -4.78
C SER A 54 -0.81 2.99 -3.90
N HIS A 55 -2.06 3.14 -4.33
CA HIS A 55 -3.22 2.57 -3.66
C HIS A 55 -3.62 1.25 -4.31
N PHE A 56 -4.05 0.30 -3.49
CA PHE A 56 -4.59 -0.98 -3.96
C PHE A 56 -5.92 -0.77 -4.70
N ARG A 57 -6.76 0.15 -4.23
CA ARG A 57 -8.04 0.49 -4.86
C ARG A 57 -7.93 0.97 -6.31
N ASP A 58 -6.79 1.59 -6.66
CA ASP A 58 -6.54 2.10 -8.01
C ASP A 58 -6.07 0.98 -8.95
N TRP A 59 -5.55 -0.13 -8.39
CA TRP A 59 -4.99 -1.26 -9.14
C TRP A 59 -5.98 -2.41 -9.33
N ASP A 60 -6.81 -2.73 -8.32
CA ASP A 60 -7.80 -3.80 -8.41
C ASP A 60 -9.10 -3.31 -9.05
N ILE A 61 -9.35 -3.72 -10.29
CA ILE A 61 -10.57 -3.35 -11.05
C ILE A 61 -11.87 -3.86 -10.40
N GLU A 62 -11.77 -4.85 -9.51
CA GLU A 62 -12.91 -5.42 -8.79
C GLU A 62 -13.11 -4.76 -7.41
N TRP A 63 -12.26 -3.79 -7.04
CA TRP A 63 -12.33 -3.12 -5.75
C TRP A 63 -13.69 -2.44 -5.55
N GLN A 64 -14.20 -2.52 -4.32
CA GLN A 64 -15.51 -1.99 -3.93
C GLN A 64 -15.35 -0.92 -2.85
N ALA A 65 -16.27 0.04 -2.78
CA ALA A 65 -16.20 1.18 -1.86
C ALA A 65 -16.03 0.82 -0.36
N ASN A 66 -16.40 -0.39 0.04
CA ASN A 66 -16.28 -0.88 1.42
C ASN A 66 -15.11 -1.84 1.64
N SER A 67 -14.29 -2.09 0.61
CA SER A 67 -13.09 -2.91 0.70
C SER A 67 -11.97 -2.13 1.38
N THR A 68 -11.08 -2.85 2.07
CA THR A 68 -9.86 -2.25 2.63
C THR A 68 -8.97 -1.74 1.50
N ASP A 69 -8.42 -0.55 1.66
CA ASP A 69 -7.35 -0.05 0.79
C ASP A 69 -5.98 -0.30 1.43
N ILE A 70 -5.00 -0.65 0.61
CA ILE A 70 -3.61 -0.85 1.03
C ILE A 70 -2.78 0.16 0.28
N ILE A 71 -2.12 1.04 1.04
CA ILE A 71 -1.29 2.09 0.47
C ILE A 71 0.16 1.73 0.72
N VAL A 72 0.92 1.63 -0.36
CA VAL A 72 2.37 1.40 -0.28
C VAL A 72 3.05 2.69 -0.62
N VAL A 73 3.87 3.17 0.31
CA VAL A 73 4.71 4.35 0.15
C VAL A 73 6.17 3.93 0.18
N THR A 74 6.94 4.34 -0.83
CA THR A 74 8.39 4.19 -0.84
C THR A 74 9.06 5.55 -0.88
N THR A 75 10.11 5.68 -0.10
CA THR A 75 11.01 6.85 -0.08
C THR A 75 12.32 6.44 -0.71
N SER A 76 12.93 7.35 -1.46
CA SER A 76 14.27 7.21 -2.04
C SER A 76 15.40 7.45 -1.02
N ASN A 77 15.08 7.56 0.28
CA ASN A 77 16.08 7.78 1.32
C ASN A 77 16.93 6.53 1.55
N ASP A 78 18.16 6.62 1.03
CA ASP A 78 19.37 6.03 1.60
C ASP A 78 19.57 6.63 3.02
N GLU A 79 18.92 6.09 4.06
CA GLU A 79 19.43 6.25 5.44
C GLU A 79 20.56 5.24 5.69
#